data_AF-A0A972R393-F1
#
_entry.id   AF-A0A972R393-F1
#
_cell.length_a   1.000
_cell.length_b   1.000
_cell.length_c   1.000
_cell.angle_alpha   90.00
_cell.angle_beta   90.00
_cell.angle_gamma   90.00
#
_symmetry.space_group_name_H-M   'P 1'
#
loop_
_entity.id
_entity.type
_entity.pdbx_description
1 polymer ?
#
loop_
_entity_poly.entity_id
_entity_poly.type
_entity_poly.pdbx_seq_one_letter_code
_entity_poly.pdbx_strand_id
1 'polypeptide(L)'
;MTIYAVGINHHTAPVEIRERFALSDDEISTALRTLHDGILKEAFILSTCNRTELYGVPHDDVETDGYVLQDFLRNLKPEIKVEDRYFFKYFTCGAASHLFNVAASIDSQVLGDVQILKQIKDAYELSLKEGASDTILNTLLHYALRVGKRVRAETSLGIGAISISYAAVQLAGRIFDNLEQKRTLLIGMGETGLLTARHFADRGVRKFMFTNRTRKRAEEIAPKFGAEVVDFSAFPDALREADVVVTATSSPDILITKAMIKSCMKGRYNRPLLVLDISVPRNVDPGAGSVGNVFLNDIDALQGIVDHNISKRKEELPKAGAIVTEELVRFFVWYNSLEATPTIQKIREKFERVRQNELERFRHRIDEKSFEAVELLTHRILQKILHPTMRSLRTQTHDVTSLNMTVQVLREVFDLNDEAPDTDDHHADEPSPGKDNDQ
;
A
#
# COMPACT_ATOMS: atom_id res chain seq x y z
N MET A 1 -6.38 4.19 -22.12
CA MET A 1 -5.32 3.72 -21.20
C MET A 1 -5.96 2.72 -20.26
N THR A 2 -5.31 1.59 -19.95
CA THR A 2 -5.87 0.54 -19.07
C THR A 2 -4.85 0.24 -17.98
N ILE A 3 -5.29 0.15 -16.72
CA ILE A 3 -4.45 -0.27 -15.60
C ILE A 3 -4.78 -1.73 -15.29
N TYR A 4 -3.82 -2.64 -15.35
CA TYR A 4 -4.01 -4.02 -14.95
C TYR A 4 -3.53 -4.25 -13.52
N ALA A 5 -4.21 -5.15 -12.80
CA ALA A 5 -3.72 -5.76 -11.58
C ALA A 5 -3.89 -7.28 -11.68
N VAL A 6 -2.80 -8.01 -11.63
CA VAL A 6 -2.78 -9.47 -11.75
C VAL A 6 -1.94 -10.03 -10.61
N GLY A 7 -2.40 -11.09 -9.97
CA GLY A 7 -1.64 -11.65 -8.87
C GLY A 7 -2.30 -12.80 -8.17
N ILE A 8 -1.63 -13.24 -7.11
CA ILE A 8 -2.08 -14.26 -6.20
C ILE A 8 -2.18 -13.64 -4.81
N ASN A 9 -3.27 -13.90 -4.09
CA ASN A 9 -3.45 -13.41 -2.73
C ASN A 9 -4.13 -14.46 -1.84
N HIS A 10 -4.31 -14.10 -0.56
CA HIS A 10 -4.93 -14.96 0.46
C HIS A 10 -6.40 -15.37 0.19
N HIS A 11 -7.12 -14.67 -0.69
CA HIS A 11 -8.47 -15.05 -1.09
C HIS A 11 -8.46 -16.11 -2.17
N THR A 12 -7.53 -16.01 -3.11
CA THR A 12 -7.49 -16.90 -4.27
C THR A 12 -6.70 -18.16 -4.00
N ALA A 13 -5.61 -18.10 -3.22
CA ALA A 13 -4.67 -19.22 -3.08
C ALA A 13 -4.25 -19.54 -1.63
N PRO A 14 -3.98 -20.82 -1.33
CA PRO A 14 -3.53 -21.26 -0.01
C PRO A 14 -2.06 -20.86 0.22
N VAL A 15 -1.62 -20.91 1.49
CA VAL A 15 -0.29 -20.43 1.93
C VAL A 15 0.85 -21.09 1.14
N GLU A 16 0.76 -22.39 0.88
CA GLU A 16 1.79 -23.18 0.21
C GLU A 16 2.04 -22.73 -1.24
N ILE A 17 1.02 -22.14 -1.88
CA ILE A 17 1.13 -21.54 -3.21
C ILE A 17 1.69 -20.12 -3.12
N ARG A 18 1.27 -19.34 -2.11
CA ARG A 18 1.71 -17.95 -1.95
C ARG A 18 3.18 -17.84 -1.60
N GLU A 19 3.68 -18.67 -0.69
CA GLU A 19 5.10 -18.71 -0.31
C GLU A 19 6.01 -19.00 -1.51
N ARG A 20 5.53 -19.85 -2.42
CA ARG A 20 6.22 -20.21 -3.66
C ARG A 20 6.31 -19.06 -4.67
N PHE A 21 5.35 -18.14 -4.65
CA PHE A 21 5.32 -16.95 -5.49
C PHE A 21 5.92 -15.71 -4.81
N ALA A 22 6.46 -15.83 -3.59
CA ALA A 22 7.16 -14.73 -2.96
C ALA A 22 8.41 -14.36 -3.77
N LEU A 23 8.55 -13.07 -4.03
CA LEU A 23 9.69 -12.47 -4.73
C LEU A 23 10.55 -11.67 -3.76
N SER A 24 11.85 -11.80 -3.91
CA SER A 24 12.87 -10.94 -3.29
C SER A 24 13.01 -9.61 -4.04
N ASP A 25 13.61 -8.60 -3.39
CA ASP A 25 13.80 -7.27 -3.99
C ASP A 25 14.62 -7.30 -5.29
N ASP A 26 15.61 -8.20 -5.40
CA ASP A 26 16.42 -8.39 -6.62
C ASP A 26 15.61 -9.01 -7.77
N GLU A 27 14.76 -9.99 -7.46
CA GLU A 27 13.83 -10.60 -8.42
C GLU A 27 12.80 -9.57 -8.91
N ILE A 28 12.26 -8.75 -7.99
CA ILE A 28 11.34 -7.67 -8.33
C ILE A 28 12.04 -6.66 -9.24
N SER A 29 13.27 -6.24 -8.92
CA SER A 29 14.01 -5.26 -9.71
C SER A 29 14.24 -5.74 -11.15
N THR A 30 14.61 -7.02 -11.30
CA THR A 30 14.81 -7.63 -12.62
C THR A 30 13.49 -7.76 -13.38
N ALA A 31 12.42 -8.20 -12.71
CA ALA A 31 11.10 -8.32 -13.30
C ALA A 31 10.57 -6.96 -13.78
N LEU A 32 10.76 -5.89 -13.00
CA LEU A 32 10.35 -4.53 -13.36
C LEU A 32 11.06 -4.04 -14.63
N ARG A 33 12.37 -4.27 -14.77
CA ARG A 33 13.10 -3.92 -16.00
C ARG A 33 12.60 -4.69 -17.21
N THR A 34 12.44 -6.02 -17.08
CA THR A 34 11.92 -6.85 -18.18
C THR A 34 10.52 -6.44 -18.62
N LEU A 35 9.66 -6.09 -17.67
CA LEU A 35 8.33 -5.57 -17.97
C LEU A 35 8.41 -4.21 -18.66
N HIS A 36 9.24 -3.30 -18.14
CA HIS A 36 9.39 -1.94 -18.67
C HIS A 36 9.90 -1.92 -20.12
N ASP A 37 10.92 -2.73 -20.41
CA ASP A 37 11.55 -2.78 -21.74
C ASP A 37 10.69 -3.49 -22.80
N GLY A 38 9.63 -4.21 -22.38
CA GLY A 38 8.86 -5.08 -23.26
C GLY A 38 7.35 -4.79 -23.29
N ILE A 39 6.66 -5.03 -22.17
CA ILE A 39 5.20 -5.17 -22.14
C ILE A 39 4.52 -3.91 -21.57
N LEU A 40 5.10 -3.34 -20.51
CA LEU A 40 4.47 -2.32 -19.69
C LEU A 40 5.25 -1.02 -19.75
N LYS A 41 4.56 0.09 -20.02
CA LYS A 41 5.12 1.43 -19.82
C LYS A 41 5.39 1.72 -18.35
N GLU A 42 4.46 1.31 -17.49
CA GLU A 42 4.59 1.47 -16.04
C GLU A 42 4.29 0.14 -15.34
N ALA A 43 5.08 -0.25 -14.34
CA ALA A 43 4.96 -1.48 -13.58
C ALA A 43 5.25 -1.27 -12.08
N PHE A 44 4.48 -1.95 -11.23
CA PHE A 44 4.64 -1.98 -9.78
C PHE A 44 4.35 -3.40 -9.29
N ILE A 45 5.23 -3.95 -8.44
CA ILE A 45 5.06 -5.30 -7.89
C ILE A 45 5.04 -5.24 -6.37
N LEU A 46 3.97 -5.78 -5.77
CA LEU A 46 3.82 -5.93 -4.33
C LEU A 46 3.95 -7.41 -3.94
N SER A 47 5.08 -7.76 -3.32
CA SER A 47 5.36 -9.09 -2.79
C SER A 47 5.39 -9.06 -1.26
N THR A 48 4.56 -9.88 -0.62
CA THR A 48 4.49 -10.04 0.84
C THR A 48 4.23 -11.51 1.17
N CYS A 49 4.21 -11.89 2.45
CA CYS A 49 3.78 -13.24 2.86
C CYS A 49 2.34 -13.57 2.43
N ASN A 50 1.51 -12.55 2.14
CA ASN A 50 0.10 -12.73 1.87
C ASN A 50 -0.33 -12.56 0.42
N ARG A 51 0.52 -11.99 -0.43
CA ARG A 51 0.19 -11.65 -1.81
C ARG A 51 1.45 -11.42 -2.65
N THR A 52 1.37 -11.76 -3.93
CA THR A 52 2.28 -11.31 -4.99
C THR A 52 1.42 -10.73 -6.09
N GLU A 53 1.46 -9.42 -6.26
CA GLU A 53 0.57 -8.66 -7.15
C GLU A 53 1.39 -7.76 -8.07
N LEU A 54 1.15 -7.87 -9.38
CA LEU A 54 1.70 -7.02 -10.42
C LEU A 54 0.62 -6.04 -10.88
N TYR A 55 0.94 -4.75 -10.83
CA TYR A 55 0.16 -3.67 -11.40
C TYR A 55 0.89 -3.09 -12.58
N GLY A 56 0.19 -2.79 -13.66
CA GLY A 56 0.84 -2.38 -14.90
C GLY A 56 -0.02 -1.50 -15.81
N VAL A 57 0.62 -0.59 -16.52
CA VAL A 57 0.06 0.12 -17.68
C VAL A 57 0.82 -0.34 -18.91
N PRO A 58 0.17 -0.96 -19.91
CA PRO A 58 0.83 -1.39 -21.16
C PRO A 58 1.43 -0.23 -21.95
N HIS A 59 2.40 -0.54 -22.80
CA HIS A 59 2.78 0.36 -23.89
C HIS A 59 1.64 0.49 -24.91
N ASP A 60 1.54 1.64 -25.58
CA ASP A 60 0.43 1.95 -26.48
C ASP A 60 0.41 1.06 -27.75
N ASP A 61 1.56 0.51 -28.12
CA ASP A 61 1.79 -0.35 -29.30
C ASP A 61 1.82 -1.85 -28.98
N VAL A 62 1.66 -2.24 -27.71
CA VAL A 62 1.73 -3.64 -27.27
C VAL A 62 0.35 -4.13 -26.82
N GLU A 63 -0.22 -5.07 -27.58
CA GLU A 63 -1.47 -5.74 -27.19
C GLU A 63 -1.24 -6.57 -25.92
N THR A 64 -1.76 -6.07 -24.80
CA THR A 64 -1.58 -6.66 -23.47
C THR A 64 -2.91 -6.86 -22.77
N ASP A 65 -3.10 -8.05 -22.20
CA ASP A 65 -4.23 -8.38 -21.36
C ASP A 65 -3.78 -8.98 -20.00
N GLY A 66 -4.75 -9.35 -19.17
CA GLY A 66 -4.48 -9.95 -17.87
C GLY A 66 -3.84 -11.35 -17.95
N TYR A 67 -3.98 -12.08 -19.07
CA TYR A 67 -3.39 -13.40 -19.25
C TYR A 67 -1.90 -13.30 -19.57
N VAL A 68 -1.49 -12.34 -20.40
CA VAL A 68 -0.06 -12.05 -20.67
C VAL A 68 0.69 -11.77 -19.36
N LEU A 69 0.11 -10.94 -18.49
CA LEU A 69 0.71 -10.60 -17.20
C LEU A 69 0.68 -11.78 -16.20
N GLN A 70 -0.35 -12.62 -16.26
CA GLN A 70 -0.42 -13.86 -15.49
C GLN A 70 0.71 -14.82 -15.89
N ASP A 71 0.91 -15.01 -17.20
CA ASP A 71 1.97 -15.88 -17.71
C ASP A 71 3.36 -15.32 -17.39
N PHE A 72 3.52 -13.99 -17.42
CA PHE A 72 4.76 -13.37 -16.94
C PHE A 72 5.05 -13.73 -15.47
N LEU A 73 4.07 -13.56 -14.57
CA LEU A 73 4.24 -13.93 -13.16
C LEU A 73 4.55 -15.42 -12.98
N ARG A 74 3.92 -16.30 -13.77
CA ARG A 74 4.21 -17.74 -13.76
C ARG A 74 5.65 -18.02 -14.22
N ASN A 75 6.13 -17.31 -15.23
CA ASN A 75 7.48 -17.49 -15.77
C ASN A 75 8.59 -16.94 -14.88
N LEU A 76 8.28 -16.10 -13.89
CA LEU A 76 9.24 -15.76 -12.82
C LEU A 76 9.57 -16.96 -11.94
N LYS A 77 8.69 -17.97 -11.88
CA LYS A 77 8.82 -19.18 -11.06
C LYS A 77 8.43 -20.44 -11.88
N PRO A 78 9.18 -20.77 -12.95
CA PRO A 78 8.79 -21.79 -13.94
C PRO A 78 8.68 -23.20 -13.35
N GLU A 79 9.38 -23.48 -12.25
CA GLU A 79 9.31 -24.74 -11.50
C GLU A 79 7.96 -24.94 -10.76
N ILE A 80 7.11 -23.92 -10.73
CA ILE A 80 5.90 -23.89 -9.92
C ILE A 80 4.66 -24.05 -10.80
N LYS A 81 4.18 -25.30 -10.91
CA LYS A 81 2.91 -25.61 -11.58
C LYS A 81 1.74 -25.13 -10.71
N VAL A 82 1.04 -24.09 -11.18
CA VAL A 82 -0.10 -23.49 -10.48
C VAL A 82 -1.27 -23.27 -11.44
N GLU A 83 -2.45 -23.69 -10.99
CA GLU A 83 -3.71 -23.58 -11.72
C GLU A 83 -4.16 -22.12 -11.85
N ASP A 84 -4.78 -21.78 -12.98
CA ASP A 84 -5.27 -20.43 -13.29
C ASP A 84 -6.24 -19.86 -12.26
N ARG A 85 -7.01 -20.72 -11.57
CA ARG A 85 -7.98 -20.31 -10.54
C ARG A 85 -7.36 -19.55 -9.36
N TYR A 86 -6.06 -19.68 -9.16
CA TYR A 86 -5.34 -19.02 -8.08
C TYR A 86 -4.96 -17.57 -8.40
N PHE A 87 -5.10 -17.15 -9.67
CA PHE A 87 -4.80 -15.79 -10.11
C PHE A 87 -6.08 -14.94 -10.18
N PHE A 88 -6.02 -13.75 -9.60
CA PHE A 88 -7.00 -12.70 -9.88
C PHE A 88 -6.51 -11.82 -11.03
N LYS A 89 -7.47 -11.24 -11.76
CA LYS A 89 -7.22 -10.28 -12.85
C LYS A 89 -8.24 -9.16 -12.73
N TYR A 90 -7.76 -7.95 -12.47
CA TYR A 90 -8.58 -6.74 -12.45
C TYR A 90 -8.06 -5.73 -13.47
N PHE A 91 -8.95 -4.86 -13.92
CA PHE A 91 -8.66 -3.80 -14.86
C PHE A 91 -9.22 -2.46 -14.37
N THR A 92 -8.50 -1.39 -14.64
CA THR A 92 -8.82 0.03 -14.40
C THR A 92 -9.48 0.26 -13.02
N CYS A 93 -10.81 0.37 -12.96
CA CYS A 93 -11.54 0.57 -11.70
C CYS A 93 -11.34 -0.57 -10.72
N GLY A 94 -11.37 -1.82 -11.17
CA GLY A 94 -11.10 -2.98 -10.32
C GLY A 94 -9.67 -2.97 -9.78
N ALA A 95 -8.68 -2.63 -10.61
CA ALA A 95 -7.29 -2.57 -10.21
C ALA A 95 -7.04 -1.49 -9.15
N ALA A 96 -7.57 -0.28 -9.38
CA ALA A 96 -7.46 0.83 -8.43
C ALA A 96 -8.20 0.53 -7.11
N SER A 97 -9.42 0.00 -7.20
CA SER A 97 -10.20 -0.38 -6.02
C SER A 97 -9.51 -1.46 -5.21
N HIS A 98 -8.94 -2.47 -5.87
CA HIS A 98 -8.18 -3.53 -5.21
C HIS A 98 -7.01 -2.92 -4.42
N LEU A 99 -6.15 -2.14 -5.08
CA LEU A 99 -5.00 -1.52 -4.40
C LEU A 99 -5.42 -0.63 -3.21
N PHE A 100 -6.51 0.12 -3.32
CA PHE A 100 -6.98 0.99 -2.25
C PHE A 100 -7.52 0.18 -1.07
N ASN A 101 -8.22 -0.93 -1.34
CA ASN A 101 -8.66 -1.88 -0.31
C ASN A 101 -7.47 -2.54 0.41
N VAL A 102 -6.42 -2.88 -0.33
CA VAL A 102 -5.15 -3.41 0.22
C VAL A 102 -4.46 -2.36 1.09
N ALA A 103 -4.36 -1.11 0.62
CA ALA A 103 -3.74 -0.01 1.37
C ALA A 103 -4.54 0.39 2.63
N ALA A 104 -5.87 0.26 2.58
CA ALA A 104 -6.77 0.43 3.72
C ALA A 104 -6.73 -0.75 4.71
N SER A 105 -6.03 -1.85 4.39
CA SER A 105 -5.98 -3.08 5.17
C SER A 105 -7.36 -3.71 5.43
N ILE A 106 -8.35 -3.46 4.57
CA ILE A 106 -9.69 -4.07 4.67
C ILE A 106 -9.81 -5.36 3.86
N ASP A 107 -8.93 -5.53 2.87
CA ASP A 107 -8.76 -6.74 2.06
C ASP A 107 -7.48 -7.48 2.49
N SER A 108 -7.36 -7.80 3.77
CA SER A 108 -6.21 -8.48 4.36
C SER A 108 -6.64 -9.56 5.34
N GLN A 109 -5.93 -10.69 5.34
CA GLN A 109 -6.11 -11.77 6.32
C GLN A 109 -6.03 -11.24 7.76
N VAL A 110 -5.22 -10.20 7.97
CA VAL A 110 -5.18 -9.41 9.20
C VAL A 110 -5.77 -8.04 8.91
N LEU A 111 -7.06 -7.86 9.21
CA LEU A 111 -7.73 -6.57 9.10
C LEU A 111 -6.97 -5.49 9.88
N GLY A 112 -6.62 -4.38 9.24
CA GLY A 112 -5.87 -3.30 9.89
C GLY A 112 -4.39 -3.58 10.10
N ASP A 113 -3.75 -4.42 9.28
CA ASP A 113 -2.30 -4.61 9.31
C ASP A 113 -1.57 -3.26 9.20
N VAL A 114 -0.70 -2.99 10.16
CA VAL A 114 0.06 -1.74 10.27
C VAL A 114 1.23 -1.73 9.26
N GLN A 115 1.65 -2.90 8.77
CA GLN A 115 2.82 -3.04 7.91
C GLN A 115 2.52 -2.88 6.42
N ILE A 116 1.31 -3.24 5.94
CA ILE A 116 1.00 -3.24 4.50
C ILE A 116 1.23 -1.88 3.83
N LEU A 117 0.88 -0.77 4.51
CA LEU A 117 1.08 0.57 3.97
C LEU A 117 2.56 0.91 3.77
N LYS A 118 3.43 0.40 4.66
CA LYS A 118 4.88 0.52 4.51
C LYS A 118 5.35 -0.35 3.35
N GLN A 119 4.89 -1.60 3.25
CA GLN A 119 5.25 -2.50 2.15
C GLN A 119 4.87 -1.92 0.77
N ILE A 120 3.70 -1.29 0.65
CA ILE A 120 3.29 -0.57 -0.57
C ILE A 120 4.26 0.58 -0.86
N LYS A 121 4.66 1.34 0.17
CA LYS A 121 5.61 2.45 0.01
C LYS A 121 6.99 1.96 -0.42
N ASP A 122 7.49 0.89 0.19
CA ASP A 122 8.80 0.31 -0.10
C ASP A 122 8.82 -0.25 -1.54
N ALA A 123 7.76 -0.96 -1.95
CA ALA A 123 7.58 -1.45 -3.32
C ALA A 123 7.45 -0.31 -4.35
N TYR A 124 6.80 0.80 -3.97
CA TYR A 124 6.70 1.99 -4.81
C TYR A 124 8.07 2.65 -5.01
N GLU A 125 8.85 2.80 -3.95
CA GLU A 125 10.22 3.34 -4.01
C GLU A 125 11.13 2.47 -4.89
N LEU A 126 10.94 1.15 -4.86
CA LEU A 126 11.67 0.23 -5.75
C LEU A 126 11.29 0.44 -7.23
N SER A 127 10.00 0.55 -7.54
CA SER A 127 9.54 0.85 -8.91
C SER A 127 10.08 2.19 -9.43
N LEU A 128 10.11 3.23 -8.59
CA LEU A 128 10.72 4.52 -8.95
C LEU A 128 12.22 4.40 -9.23
N LYS A 129 12.94 3.64 -8.40
CA LYS A 129 14.39 3.45 -8.53
C LYS A 129 14.76 2.75 -9.84
N GLU A 130 13.97 1.77 -10.26
CA GLU A 130 14.18 1.04 -11.51
C GLU A 130 13.62 1.78 -12.74
N GLY A 131 13.07 2.98 -12.58
CA GLY A 131 12.49 3.78 -13.67
C GLY A 131 11.20 3.19 -14.25
N ALA A 132 10.59 2.22 -13.57
CA ALA A 132 9.45 1.47 -14.05
C ALA A 132 8.10 2.12 -13.69
N SER A 133 8.06 3.31 -13.07
CA SER A 133 6.81 4.02 -12.76
C SER A 133 6.83 5.45 -13.29
N ASP A 134 5.69 5.88 -13.79
CA ASP A 134 5.49 7.22 -14.35
C ASP A 134 4.13 7.75 -13.84
N THR A 135 3.51 8.65 -14.58
CA THR A 135 2.45 9.52 -14.12
C THR A 135 1.22 8.77 -13.61
N ILE A 136 0.86 7.63 -14.21
CA ILE A 136 -0.37 6.89 -13.88
C ILE A 136 -0.21 6.13 -12.56
N LEU A 137 0.78 5.26 -12.46
CA LEU A 137 1.05 4.46 -11.26
C LEU A 137 1.55 5.33 -10.10
N ASN A 138 2.34 6.39 -10.35
CA ASN A 138 2.75 7.33 -9.30
C ASN A 138 1.52 7.97 -8.64
N THR A 139 0.57 8.42 -9.47
CA THR A 139 -0.65 9.03 -8.97
C THR A 139 -1.53 8.01 -8.25
N LEU A 140 -1.71 6.82 -8.83
CA LEU A 140 -2.48 5.73 -8.20
C LEU A 140 -1.90 5.36 -6.81
N LEU A 141 -0.58 5.19 -6.70
CA LEU A 141 0.10 4.85 -5.45
C LEU A 141 0.02 5.97 -4.43
N HIS A 142 0.07 7.24 -4.84
CA HIS A 142 -0.17 8.37 -3.94
C HIS A 142 -1.59 8.36 -3.36
N TYR A 143 -2.61 8.08 -4.17
CA TYR A 143 -3.98 7.91 -3.68
C TYR A 143 -4.10 6.68 -2.75
N ALA A 144 -3.49 5.55 -3.08
CA ALA A 144 -3.47 4.37 -2.21
C ALA A 144 -2.83 4.68 -0.85
N LEU A 145 -1.67 5.34 -0.82
CA LEU A 145 -1.01 5.76 0.42
C LEU A 145 -1.86 6.76 1.22
N ARG A 146 -2.57 7.67 0.54
CA ARG A 146 -3.51 8.61 1.16
C ARG A 146 -4.69 7.87 1.80
N VAL A 147 -5.31 6.94 1.08
CA VAL A 147 -6.39 6.07 1.58
C VAL A 147 -5.95 5.38 2.86
N GLY A 148 -4.81 4.69 2.84
CA GLY A 148 -4.32 3.98 4.03
C GLY A 148 -4.05 4.90 5.22
N LYS A 149 -3.52 6.11 4.99
CA LYS A 149 -3.34 7.13 6.05
C LYS A 149 -4.68 7.62 6.61
N ARG A 150 -5.65 7.93 5.75
CA ARG A 150 -6.99 8.39 6.14
C ARG A 150 -7.72 7.32 6.93
N VAL A 151 -7.77 6.08 6.46
CA VAL A 151 -8.41 4.97 7.18
C VAL A 151 -7.79 4.80 8.57
N ARG A 152 -6.47 4.90 8.71
CA ARG A 152 -5.80 4.80 10.03
C ARG A 152 -6.12 5.97 10.97
N ALA A 153 -6.29 7.18 10.43
CA ALA A 153 -6.54 8.38 11.23
C ALA A 153 -8.02 8.55 11.58
N GLU A 154 -8.92 8.15 10.67
CA GLU A 154 -10.36 8.41 10.74
C GLU A 154 -11.16 7.18 11.23
N THR A 155 -10.55 5.99 11.33
CA THR A 155 -11.21 4.76 11.81
C THR A 155 -10.41 4.05 12.90
N SER A 156 -11.06 3.16 13.65
CA SER A 156 -10.36 2.34 14.66
C SER A 156 -9.60 1.14 14.07
N LEU A 157 -9.60 0.95 12.75
CA LEU A 157 -8.84 -0.12 12.07
C LEU A 157 -7.33 0.01 12.26
N GLY A 158 -6.82 1.22 12.49
CA GLY A 158 -5.39 1.48 12.72
C GLY A 158 -4.88 1.11 14.13
N ILE A 159 -5.76 0.74 15.07
CA ILE A 159 -5.40 0.58 16.49
C ILE A 159 -4.86 -0.83 16.80
N GLY A 160 -3.58 -1.07 16.56
CA GLY A 160 -2.79 -2.18 17.16
C GLY A 160 -2.96 -3.57 16.53
N ALA A 161 -1.98 -4.46 16.69
CA ALA A 161 -1.98 -5.79 16.05
C ALA A 161 -3.01 -6.76 16.67
N ILE A 162 -3.60 -7.62 15.83
CA ILE A 162 -4.46 -8.76 16.20
C ILE A 162 -3.58 -9.93 16.70
N SER A 163 -2.70 -9.68 17.68
CA SER A 163 -1.84 -10.72 18.23
C SER A 163 -2.16 -10.97 19.69
N ILE A 164 -2.04 -12.23 20.11
CA ILE A 164 -2.15 -12.65 21.51
C ILE A 164 -1.19 -11.82 22.39
N SER A 165 0.01 -11.55 21.87
CA SER A 165 1.02 -10.71 22.48
C SER A 165 0.56 -9.28 22.75
N TYR A 166 -0.22 -8.67 21.85
CA TYR A 166 -0.77 -7.33 22.06
C TYR A 166 -1.97 -7.34 23.01
N ALA A 167 -2.84 -8.36 22.91
CA ALA A 167 -3.95 -8.56 23.85
C ALA A 167 -3.45 -8.68 25.30
N ALA A 168 -2.34 -9.41 25.51
CA ALA A 168 -1.65 -9.51 26.79
C ALA A 168 -1.25 -8.13 27.36
N VAL A 169 -0.70 -7.25 26.52
CA VAL A 169 -0.29 -5.90 26.94
C VAL A 169 -1.49 -5.00 27.22
N GLN A 170 -2.57 -5.09 26.44
CA GLN A 170 -3.81 -4.38 26.73
C GLN A 170 -4.40 -4.80 28.08
N LEU A 171 -4.41 -6.10 28.37
CA LEU A 171 -4.90 -6.62 29.63
C LEU A 171 -4.07 -6.09 30.80
N ALA A 172 -2.74 -6.06 30.66
CA ALA A 172 -1.85 -5.47 31.66
C ALA A 172 -2.16 -4.00 31.93
N GLY A 173 -2.43 -3.21 30.90
CA GLY A 173 -2.82 -1.80 31.04
C GLY A 173 -4.17 -1.56 31.72
N ARG A 174 -5.03 -2.58 31.84
CA ARG A 174 -6.29 -2.50 32.63
C ARG A 174 -6.07 -2.81 34.11
N ILE A 175 -5.01 -3.54 34.44
CA ILE A 175 -4.69 -3.98 35.80
C ILE A 175 -3.71 -3.02 36.48
N PHE A 176 -2.78 -2.44 35.72
CA PHE A 176 -1.75 -1.55 36.23
C PHE A 176 -1.88 -0.15 35.64
N ASP A 177 -1.93 0.86 36.51
CA ASP A 177 -1.99 2.28 36.10
C ASP A 177 -0.73 2.75 35.37
N ASN A 178 0.44 2.21 35.76
CA ASN A 178 1.73 2.54 35.15
C ASN A 178 2.57 1.27 34.94
N LEU A 179 2.78 0.90 33.68
CA LEU A 179 3.57 -0.27 33.28
C LEU A 179 5.09 -0.02 33.33
N GLU A 180 5.55 1.23 33.22
CA GLU A 180 6.99 1.55 33.13
C GLU A 180 7.78 1.10 34.36
N GLN A 181 7.13 1.14 35.52
CA GLN A 181 7.73 0.76 36.80
C GLN A 181 7.63 -0.75 37.09
N LYS A 182 6.93 -1.51 36.25
CA LYS A 182 6.62 -2.93 36.48
C LYS A 182 7.76 -3.83 36.04
N ARG A 183 7.93 -4.93 36.78
CA ARG A 183 8.88 -5.98 36.47
C ARG A 183 8.18 -7.11 35.71
N THR A 184 8.72 -7.49 34.55
CA THR A 184 8.15 -8.55 33.71
C THR A 184 9.09 -9.75 33.68
N LEU A 185 8.62 -10.91 34.16
CA LEU A 185 9.31 -12.19 34.05
C LEU A 185 8.81 -12.93 32.81
N LEU A 186 9.71 -13.26 31.89
CA LEU A 186 9.43 -14.13 30.75
C LEU A 186 10.05 -15.51 30.99
N ILE A 187 9.20 -16.54 31.05
CA ILE A 187 9.59 -17.94 31.18
C ILE A 187 9.43 -18.60 29.81
N GLY A 188 10.56 -18.98 29.22
CA GLY A 188 10.64 -19.49 27.85
C GLY A 188 10.88 -18.40 26.82
N MET A 189 11.66 -18.74 25.81
CA MET A 189 12.05 -17.83 24.73
C MET A 189 11.35 -18.18 23.40
N GLY A 190 10.07 -18.54 23.47
CA GLY A 190 9.26 -18.77 22.27
C GLY A 190 8.96 -17.46 21.52
N GLU A 191 8.70 -17.56 20.22
CA GLU A 191 8.44 -16.41 19.34
C GLU A 191 7.33 -15.49 19.88
N THR A 192 6.20 -16.07 20.30
CA THR A 192 5.07 -15.33 20.89
C THR A 192 5.45 -14.67 22.23
N GLY A 193 6.31 -15.29 23.03
CA GLY A 193 6.81 -14.72 24.27
C GLY A 193 7.70 -13.49 24.01
N LEU A 194 8.59 -13.58 23.02
CA LEU A 194 9.47 -12.48 22.61
C LEU A 194 8.70 -11.31 21.99
N LEU A 195 7.67 -11.60 21.19
CA LEU A 195 6.79 -10.58 20.64
C LEU A 195 6.01 -9.87 21.75
N THR A 196 5.55 -10.62 22.76
CA THR A 196 4.90 -10.07 23.96
C THR A 196 5.85 -9.14 24.72
N ALA A 197 7.09 -9.58 24.96
CA ALA A 197 8.11 -8.74 25.61
C ALA A 197 8.40 -7.45 24.82
N ARG A 198 8.43 -7.52 23.48
CA ARG A 198 8.58 -6.34 22.62
C ARG A 198 7.43 -5.36 22.79
N HIS A 199 6.20 -5.82 22.76
CA HIS A 199 5.05 -4.94 22.97
C HIS A 199 5.02 -4.32 24.38
N PHE A 200 5.47 -5.04 25.41
CA PHE A 200 5.66 -4.45 26.74
C PHE A 200 6.75 -3.37 26.75
N ALA A 201 7.86 -3.59 26.04
CA ALA A 201 8.94 -2.60 25.92
C ALA A 201 8.46 -1.33 25.16
N ASP A 202 7.69 -1.50 24.09
CA ASP A 202 7.06 -0.40 23.34
C ASP A 202 6.10 0.43 24.21
N ARG A 203 5.47 -0.21 25.22
CA ARG A 203 4.62 0.44 26.23
C ARG A 203 5.37 0.98 27.45
N GLY A 204 6.70 1.05 27.36
CA GLY A 204 7.51 1.71 28.37
C GLY A 204 8.03 0.80 29.49
N VAL A 205 7.73 -0.50 29.51
CA VAL A 205 8.35 -1.44 30.45
C VAL A 205 9.86 -1.46 30.22
N ARG A 206 10.65 -1.36 31.30
CA ARG A 206 12.12 -1.38 31.23
C ARG A 206 12.77 -2.49 32.06
N LYS A 207 12.05 -3.10 33.00
CA LYS A 207 12.60 -4.11 33.90
C LYS A 207 12.14 -5.50 33.46
N PHE A 208 12.99 -6.19 32.71
CA PHE A 208 12.74 -7.55 32.25
C PHE A 208 13.62 -8.55 32.98
N MET A 209 13.06 -9.72 33.31
CA MET A 209 13.78 -10.89 33.81
C MET A 209 13.46 -12.05 32.88
N PHE A 210 14.48 -12.71 32.33
CA PHE A 210 14.33 -13.79 31.37
C PHE A 210 14.86 -15.09 31.96
N THR A 211 14.08 -16.16 31.83
CA THR A 211 14.52 -17.50 32.23
C THR A 211 14.13 -18.52 31.16
N ASN A 212 15.01 -19.49 30.95
CA ASN A 212 14.79 -20.56 29.99
C ASN A 212 15.55 -21.82 30.41
N ARG A 213 14.99 -23.00 30.14
CA ARG A 213 15.63 -24.28 30.47
C ARG A 213 17.05 -24.39 29.90
N THR A 214 17.25 -23.88 28.68
CA THR A 214 18.57 -23.68 28.09
C THR A 214 19.00 -22.24 28.30
N ARG A 215 19.82 -22.00 29.32
CA ARG A 215 20.27 -20.65 29.74
C ARG A 215 20.83 -19.80 28.59
N LYS A 216 21.64 -20.41 27.71
CA LYS A 216 22.23 -19.74 26.53
C LYS A 216 21.22 -18.99 25.66
N ARG A 217 20.00 -19.54 25.47
CA ARG A 217 18.94 -18.85 24.68
C ARG A 217 18.46 -17.56 25.35
N ALA A 218 18.40 -17.52 26.68
CA ALA A 218 18.04 -16.31 27.41
C ALA A 218 19.19 -15.28 27.33
N GLU A 219 20.45 -15.72 27.44
CA GLU A 219 21.64 -14.87 27.34
C GLU A 219 21.80 -14.22 25.95
N GLU A 220 21.46 -14.93 24.88
CA GLU A 220 21.51 -14.40 23.50
C GLU A 220 20.47 -13.28 23.27
N ILE A 221 19.33 -13.31 23.97
CA ILE A 221 18.20 -12.42 23.72
C ILE A 221 18.12 -11.28 24.74
N ALA A 222 18.51 -11.53 25.99
CA ALA A 222 18.45 -10.57 27.09
C ALA A 222 19.06 -9.18 26.78
N PRO A 223 20.21 -9.06 26.07
CA PRO A 223 20.78 -7.76 25.72
C PRO A 223 19.85 -6.87 24.89
N LYS A 224 18.98 -7.45 24.05
CA LYS A 224 18.03 -6.70 23.21
C LYS A 224 16.96 -5.96 24.01
N PHE A 225 16.73 -6.39 25.25
CA PHE A 225 15.70 -5.85 26.14
C PHE A 225 16.27 -5.24 27.42
N GLY A 226 17.61 -5.27 27.59
CA GLY A 226 18.24 -4.95 28.88
C GLY A 226 17.75 -5.86 30.01
N ALA A 227 17.42 -7.11 29.70
CA ALA A 227 16.84 -8.04 30.65
C ALA A 227 17.91 -8.70 31.53
N GLU A 228 17.55 -8.99 32.78
CA GLU A 228 18.34 -9.83 33.68
C GLU A 228 18.08 -11.32 33.37
N VAL A 229 19.13 -12.13 33.26
CA VAL A 229 19.00 -13.57 33.05
C VAL A 229 18.92 -14.27 34.41
N VAL A 230 17.80 -14.94 34.66
CA VAL A 230 17.56 -15.71 35.89
C VAL A 230 17.68 -17.20 35.60
N ASP A 231 18.38 -17.93 36.46
CA ASP A 231 18.47 -19.38 36.37
C ASP A 231 17.10 -20.05 36.42
N PHE A 232 16.90 -21.09 35.60
CA PHE A 232 15.62 -21.80 35.54
C PHE A 232 15.25 -22.46 36.87
N SER A 233 16.21 -22.85 37.69
CA SER A 233 15.92 -23.34 39.05
C SER A 233 15.51 -22.22 40.02
N ALA A 234 15.88 -20.98 39.73
CA ALA A 234 15.68 -19.80 40.59
C ALA A 234 14.48 -18.93 40.20
N PHE A 235 13.77 -19.24 39.10
CA PHE A 235 12.58 -18.47 38.71
C PHE A 235 11.51 -18.38 39.82
N PRO A 236 11.32 -19.36 40.74
CA PRO A 236 10.35 -19.22 41.82
C PRO A 236 10.61 -18.01 42.73
N ASP A 237 11.87 -17.60 42.90
CA ASP A 237 12.22 -16.40 43.64
C ASP A 237 11.94 -15.14 42.80
N ALA A 238 12.25 -15.17 41.50
CA ALA A 238 11.91 -14.10 40.57
C ALA A 238 10.40 -13.86 40.42
N LEU A 239 9.57 -14.89 40.63
CA LEU A 239 8.10 -14.73 40.70
C LEU A 239 7.69 -13.73 41.80
N ARG A 240 8.42 -13.66 42.92
CA ARG A 240 8.11 -12.72 44.02
C ARG A 240 8.34 -11.27 43.61
N GLU A 241 9.27 -11.02 42.72
CA GLU A 241 9.65 -9.69 42.29
C GLU A 241 8.87 -9.20 41.06
N ALA A 242 8.39 -10.13 40.23
CA ALA A 242 7.66 -9.84 39.01
C ALA A 242 6.25 -9.29 39.30
N ASP A 243 5.82 -8.27 38.56
CA ASP A 243 4.42 -7.83 38.53
C ASP A 243 3.64 -8.53 37.41
N VAL A 244 4.33 -8.83 36.31
CA VAL A 244 3.82 -9.55 35.14
C VAL A 244 4.67 -10.79 34.91
N VAL A 245 4.04 -11.94 34.73
CA VAL A 245 4.69 -13.20 34.38
C VAL A 245 4.11 -13.67 33.05
N VAL A 246 4.97 -13.94 32.08
CA VAL A 246 4.60 -14.49 30.77
C VAL A 246 5.23 -15.87 30.66
N THR A 247 4.41 -16.90 30.49
CA THR A 247 4.89 -18.24 30.13
C THR A 247 4.66 -18.45 28.63
N ALA A 248 5.74 -18.79 27.93
CA ALA A 248 5.72 -19.06 26.49
C ALA A 248 6.74 -20.18 26.19
N THR A 249 6.41 -21.39 26.65
CA THR A 249 7.24 -22.58 26.52
C THR A 249 6.48 -23.70 25.79
N SER A 250 7.22 -24.67 25.27
CA SER A 250 6.69 -25.91 24.71
C SER A 250 6.71 -27.06 25.74
N SER A 251 6.82 -26.76 27.03
CA SER A 251 6.82 -27.77 28.09
C SER A 251 5.45 -28.45 28.16
N PRO A 252 5.39 -29.80 28.21
CA PRO A 252 4.14 -30.51 28.47
C PRO A 252 3.72 -30.42 29.94
N ASP A 253 4.64 -30.05 30.83
CA ASP A 253 4.42 -30.00 32.28
C ASP A 253 3.98 -28.62 32.77
N ILE A 254 3.22 -28.61 33.86
CA ILE A 254 2.93 -27.41 34.66
C ILE A 254 4.22 -26.94 35.33
N LEU A 255 4.68 -25.75 34.96
CA LEU A 255 5.89 -25.11 35.50
C LEU A 255 5.59 -24.27 36.74
N ILE A 256 4.45 -23.55 36.74
CA ILE A 256 4.02 -22.70 37.84
C ILE A 256 2.82 -23.36 38.53
N THR A 257 3.03 -23.86 39.75
CA THR A 257 1.96 -24.49 40.53
C THR A 257 1.19 -23.48 41.40
N LYS A 258 -0.04 -23.82 41.80
CA LYS A 258 -0.80 -23.02 42.77
C LYS A 258 -0.05 -22.82 44.09
N ALA A 259 0.72 -23.81 44.54
CA ALA A 259 1.51 -23.73 45.75
C ALA A 259 2.64 -22.68 45.65
N MET A 260 3.33 -22.62 44.50
CA MET A 260 4.35 -21.61 44.23
C MET A 260 3.74 -20.20 44.24
N ILE A 261 2.60 -20.02 43.56
CA ILE A 261 1.89 -18.72 43.54
C ILE A 261 1.43 -18.32 44.94
N LYS A 262 0.83 -19.24 45.72
CA LYS A 262 0.46 -18.96 47.12
C LYS A 262 1.66 -18.54 47.97
N SER A 263 2.79 -19.22 47.82
CA SER A 263 4.03 -18.90 48.55
C SER A 263 4.55 -17.52 48.15
N CYS A 264 4.55 -17.22 46.85
CA CYS A 264 4.94 -15.93 46.30
C CYS A 264 4.06 -14.78 46.84
N MET A 265 2.74 -14.96 46.86
CA MET A 265 1.79 -13.93 47.28
C MET A 265 1.90 -13.55 48.77
N LYS A 266 2.40 -14.43 49.64
CA LYS A 266 2.58 -14.13 51.08
C LYS A 266 3.51 -12.94 51.33
N GLY A 267 4.48 -12.69 50.46
CA GLY A 267 5.47 -11.61 50.59
C GLY A 267 5.13 -10.32 49.83
N ARG A 268 3.95 -10.24 49.18
CA ARG A 268 3.66 -9.19 48.19
C ARG A 268 2.82 -8.02 48.69
N TYR A 269 2.38 -8.03 49.95
CA TYR A 269 1.61 -6.94 50.57
C TYR A 269 0.44 -6.45 49.69
N ASN A 270 -0.38 -7.37 49.17
CA ASN A 270 -1.49 -7.11 48.24
C ASN A 270 -1.14 -6.52 46.86
N ARG A 271 0.14 -6.48 46.46
CA ARG A 271 0.51 -6.13 45.08
C ARG A 271 -0.03 -7.18 44.10
N PRO A 272 -0.77 -6.77 43.05
CA PRO A 272 -1.33 -7.71 42.10
C PRO A 272 -0.23 -8.43 41.31
N LEU A 273 -0.53 -9.64 40.87
CA LEU A 273 0.30 -10.45 39.99
C LEU A 273 -0.50 -10.82 38.75
N LEU A 274 -0.08 -10.34 37.58
CA LEU A 274 -0.64 -10.75 36.30
C LEU A 274 0.16 -11.94 35.78
N VAL A 275 -0.51 -13.05 35.50
CA VAL A 275 0.09 -14.25 34.90
C VAL A 275 -0.56 -14.49 33.55
N LEU A 276 0.25 -14.47 32.50
CA LEU A 276 -0.14 -14.66 31.11
C LEU A 276 0.41 -16.01 30.64
N ASP A 277 -0.45 -17.03 30.59
CA ASP A 277 -0.09 -18.36 30.12
C ASP A 277 -0.35 -18.51 28.62
N ILE A 278 0.67 -18.22 27.82
CA ILE A 278 0.64 -18.27 26.36
C ILE A 278 1.24 -19.61 25.85
N SER A 279 1.40 -20.60 26.75
CA SER A 279 1.93 -21.92 26.42
C SER A 279 0.83 -22.90 26.02
N VAL A 280 1.16 -23.78 25.07
CA VAL A 280 0.32 -24.93 24.68
C VAL A 280 1.22 -26.17 24.63
N PRO A 281 1.08 -27.16 25.54
CA PRO A 281 0.15 -27.22 26.68
C PRO A 281 0.37 -26.14 27.75
N ARG A 282 -0.63 -25.91 28.60
CA ARG A 282 -0.60 -24.90 29.68
C ARG A 282 0.56 -25.16 30.62
N ASN A 283 1.24 -24.10 31.06
CA ASN A 283 2.36 -24.19 31.99
C ASN A 283 2.03 -23.64 33.38
N VAL A 284 0.85 -23.06 33.57
CA VAL A 284 0.38 -22.57 34.86
C VAL A 284 -0.81 -23.39 35.31
N ASP A 285 -0.78 -23.82 36.56
CA ASP A 285 -1.91 -24.49 37.22
C ASP A 285 -3.16 -23.57 37.18
N PRO A 286 -4.28 -23.98 36.55
CA PRO A 286 -5.50 -23.18 36.49
C PRO A 286 -6.02 -22.77 37.88
N GLY A 287 -5.76 -23.60 38.90
CA GLY A 287 -6.11 -23.30 40.28
C GLY A 287 -5.36 -22.11 40.88
N ALA A 288 -4.27 -21.63 40.26
CA ALA A 288 -3.54 -20.44 40.69
C ALA A 288 -4.36 -19.15 40.57
N GLY A 289 -5.32 -19.07 39.63
CA GLY A 289 -6.21 -17.92 39.49
C GLY A 289 -7.17 -17.71 40.67
N SER A 290 -7.38 -18.74 41.50
CA SER A 290 -8.18 -18.62 42.73
C SER A 290 -7.44 -17.97 43.91
N VAL A 291 -6.15 -17.67 43.75
CA VAL A 291 -5.35 -16.98 44.77
C VAL A 291 -5.65 -15.48 44.70
N GLY A 292 -5.93 -14.86 45.85
CA GLY A 292 -6.28 -13.44 45.90
C GLY A 292 -5.20 -12.54 45.28
N ASN A 293 -5.64 -11.52 44.53
CA ASN A 293 -4.78 -10.59 43.77
C ASN A 293 -3.91 -11.23 42.67
N VAL A 294 -4.28 -12.43 42.19
CA VAL A 294 -3.67 -13.07 41.03
C VAL A 294 -4.63 -13.03 39.85
N PHE A 295 -4.18 -12.45 38.74
CA PHE A 295 -4.92 -12.40 37.48
C PHE A 295 -4.29 -13.38 36.51
N LEU A 296 -4.78 -14.63 36.51
CA LEU A 296 -4.33 -15.65 35.56
C LEU A 296 -5.17 -15.58 34.28
N ASN A 297 -4.52 -15.41 33.14
CA ASN A 297 -5.15 -15.45 31.83
C ASN A 297 -4.35 -16.40 30.94
N ASP A 298 -5.06 -17.37 30.38
CA ASP A 298 -4.50 -18.32 29.42
C ASP A 298 -4.68 -17.80 27.99
N ILE A 299 -4.13 -18.56 27.05
CA ILE A 299 -4.23 -18.26 25.61
C ILE A 299 -5.69 -18.11 25.14
N ASP A 300 -6.62 -18.90 25.69
CA ASP A 300 -8.04 -18.88 25.31
C ASP A 300 -8.71 -17.58 25.78
N ALA A 301 -8.43 -17.14 27.00
CA ALA A 301 -8.92 -15.86 27.54
C ALA A 301 -8.38 -14.66 26.73
N LEU A 302 -7.10 -14.72 26.32
CA LEU A 302 -6.51 -13.72 25.44
C LEU A 302 -7.13 -13.75 24.04
N GLN A 303 -7.47 -14.93 23.52
CA GLN A 303 -8.16 -15.10 22.24
C GLN A 303 -9.55 -14.43 22.26
N GLY A 304 -10.29 -14.52 23.37
CA GLY A 304 -11.57 -13.79 23.51
C GLY A 304 -11.43 -12.26 23.39
N ILE A 305 -10.32 -11.68 23.87
CA ILE A 305 -10.01 -10.25 23.70
C ILE A 305 -9.71 -9.94 22.24
N VAL A 306 -8.97 -10.82 21.56
CA VAL A 306 -8.65 -10.70 20.14
C VAL A 306 -9.94 -10.74 19.30
N ASP A 307 -10.83 -11.70 19.55
CA ASP A 307 -12.09 -11.88 18.83
C ASP A 307 -13.04 -10.70 19.01
N HIS A 308 -13.10 -10.13 20.22
CA HIS A 308 -13.84 -8.89 20.49
C HIS A 308 -13.29 -7.69 19.71
N ASN A 309 -11.96 -7.57 19.64
CA ASN A 309 -11.30 -6.51 18.87
C ASN A 309 -11.54 -6.68 17.35
N ILE A 310 -11.52 -7.91 16.83
CA ILE A 310 -11.87 -8.21 15.44
C ILE A 310 -13.33 -7.79 15.16
N SER A 311 -14.25 -8.11 16.06
CA SER A 311 -15.68 -7.77 15.90
C SER A 311 -15.90 -6.26 15.84
N LYS A 312 -15.27 -5.49 16.75
CA LYS A 312 -15.29 -4.01 16.70
C LYS A 312 -14.71 -3.44 15.42
N ARG A 313 -13.68 -4.07 14.84
CA ARG A 313 -13.12 -3.64 13.55
C ARG A 313 -14.05 -3.90 12.39
N LYS A 314 -14.81 -5.00 12.40
CA LYS A 314 -15.82 -5.28 11.37
C LYS A 314 -16.88 -4.18 11.32
N GLU A 315 -17.24 -3.58 12.45
CA GLU A 315 -18.17 -2.44 12.52
C GLU A 315 -17.61 -1.17 11.84
N GLU A 316 -16.29 -1.06 11.66
CA GLU A 316 -15.64 0.09 11.01
C GLU A 316 -15.41 -0.12 9.51
N LEU A 317 -15.61 -1.33 8.99
CA LEU A 317 -15.47 -1.63 7.55
C LEU A 317 -16.33 -0.70 6.67
N PRO A 318 -17.59 -0.37 7.02
CA PRO A 318 -18.38 0.58 6.23
C PRO A 318 -17.74 1.96 6.13
N LYS A 319 -17.14 2.46 7.22
CA LYS A 319 -16.46 3.77 7.23
C LYS A 319 -15.19 3.75 6.38
N ALA A 320 -14.39 2.69 6.51
CA ALA A 320 -13.20 2.51 5.69
C ALA A 320 -13.55 2.37 4.20
N GLY A 321 -14.60 1.60 3.88
CA GLY A 321 -15.14 1.49 2.53
C GLY A 321 -15.58 2.83 1.96
N ALA A 322 -16.23 3.69 2.75
CA ALA A 322 -16.61 5.03 2.32
C ALA A 322 -15.39 5.90 1.96
N ILE A 323 -14.30 5.83 2.74
CA ILE A 323 -13.03 6.52 2.43
C ILE A 323 -12.44 6.01 1.12
N VAL A 324 -12.43 4.69 0.91
CA VAL A 324 -11.95 4.06 -0.33
C VAL A 324 -12.77 4.57 -1.52
N THR A 325 -14.10 4.55 -1.43
CA THR A 325 -15.00 5.03 -2.50
C THR A 325 -14.76 6.50 -2.81
N GLU A 326 -14.63 7.35 -1.79
CA GLU A 326 -14.37 8.79 -1.98
C GLU A 326 -13.07 9.05 -2.74
N GLU A 327 -11.98 8.37 -2.36
CA GLU A 327 -10.68 8.54 -3.02
C GLU A 327 -10.65 7.87 -4.40
N LEU A 328 -11.39 6.77 -4.61
CA LEU A 328 -11.58 6.19 -5.95
C LEU A 328 -12.24 7.19 -6.90
N VAL A 329 -13.31 7.84 -6.45
CA VAL A 329 -13.98 8.88 -7.26
C VAL A 329 -12.98 9.98 -7.61
N ARG A 330 -12.21 10.50 -6.65
CA ARG A 330 -11.20 11.54 -6.89
C ARG A 330 -10.10 11.09 -7.85
N PHE A 331 -9.63 9.84 -7.72
CA PHE A 331 -8.66 9.27 -8.64
C PHE A 331 -9.24 9.19 -10.06
N PHE A 332 -10.48 8.73 -10.23
CA PHE A 332 -11.09 8.59 -11.56
C PHE A 332 -11.44 9.93 -12.21
N VAL A 333 -11.82 10.94 -11.42
CA VAL A 333 -11.95 12.34 -11.88
C VAL A 333 -10.65 12.80 -12.54
N TRP A 334 -9.50 12.53 -11.91
CA TRP A 334 -8.18 12.84 -12.47
C TRP A 334 -7.83 11.94 -13.66
N TYR A 335 -8.03 10.62 -13.54
CA TYR A 335 -7.67 9.63 -14.56
C TYR A 335 -8.38 9.91 -15.89
N ASN A 336 -9.69 10.18 -15.84
CA ASN A 336 -10.47 10.46 -17.04
C ASN A 336 -10.10 11.82 -17.66
N SER A 337 -9.60 12.78 -16.87
CA SER A 337 -9.08 14.04 -17.41
C SER A 337 -7.87 13.85 -18.34
N LEU A 338 -7.16 12.71 -18.23
CA LEU A 338 -6.04 12.39 -19.11
C LEU A 338 -6.50 12.12 -20.55
N GLU A 339 -7.73 11.64 -20.78
CA GLU A 339 -8.27 11.37 -22.11
C GLU A 339 -8.38 12.63 -22.98
N ALA A 340 -8.54 13.80 -22.36
CA ALA A 340 -8.55 15.08 -23.07
C ALA A 340 -7.14 15.54 -23.48
N THR A 341 -6.07 14.97 -22.91
CA THR A 341 -4.69 15.46 -23.11
C THR A 341 -4.19 15.36 -24.56
N PRO A 342 -4.38 14.24 -25.28
CA PRO A 342 -3.97 14.15 -26.69
C PRO A 342 -4.72 15.16 -27.57
N THR A 343 -6.02 15.33 -27.33
CA THR A 343 -6.83 16.32 -28.07
C THR A 343 -6.34 17.75 -27.79
N ILE A 344 -6.02 18.07 -26.54
CA ILE A 344 -5.43 19.37 -26.16
C ILE A 344 -4.08 19.60 -26.88
N GLN A 345 -3.22 18.58 -26.97
CA GLN A 345 -1.95 18.67 -27.69
C GLN A 345 -2.17 18.92 -29.19
N LYS A 346 -3.04 18.13 -29.85
CA LYS A 346 -3.36 18.31 -31.27
C LYS A 346 -3.92 19.70 -31.58
N ILE A 347 -4.79 20.25 -30.72
CA ILE A 347 -5.29 21.63 -30.87
C ILE A 347 -4.11 22.61 -30.83
N ARG A 348 -3.22 22.48 -29.84
CA ARG A 348 -2.07 23.38 -29.68
C ARG A 348 -1.14 23.33 -30.89
N GLU A 349 -0.83 22.14 -31.39
CA GLU A 349 -0.01 21.93 -32.59
C GLU A 349 -0.66 22.55 -33.83
N LYS A 350 -1.97 22.36 -34.03
CA LYS A 350 -2.71 22.96 -35.16
C LYS A 350 -2.63 24.49 -35.13
N PHE A 351 -2.88 25.12 -33.98
CA PHE A 351 -2.82 26.57 -33.84
C PHE A 351 -1.39 27.12 -33.96
N GLU A 352 -0.40 26.40 -33.46
CA GLU A 352 1.00 26.79 -33.60
C GLU A 352 1.45 26.72 -35.07
N ARG A 353 1.02 25.69 -35.81
CA ARG A 353 1.22 25.57 -37.26
C ARG A 353 0.60 26.75 -38.02
N VAL A 354 -0.65 27.13 -37.70
CA VAL A 354 -1.29 28.31 -38.29
C VAL A 354 -0.49 29.59 -37.97
N ARG A 355 -0.07 29.77 -36.72
CA ARG A 355 0.74 30.93 -36.32
C ARG A 355 2.05 31.02 -37.10
N GLN A 356 2.77 29.91 -37.23
CA GLN A 356 4.04 29.84 -37.95
C GLN A 356 3.86 30.13 -39.44
N ASN A 357 2.86 29.53 -40.09
CA ASN A 357 2.57 29.77 -41.51
C ASN A 357 2.27 31.25 -41.79
N GLU A 358 1.50 31.91 -40.92
CA GLU A 358 1.20 33.34 -41.06
C GLU A 358 2.42 34.22 -40.79
N LEU A 359 3.27 33.87 -39.81
CA LEU A 359 4.51 34.59 -39.57
C LEU A 359 5.46 34.51 -40.78
N GLU A 360 5.63 33.32 -41.37
CA GLU A 360 6.49 33.16 -42.55
C GLU A 360 6.02 34.01 -43.74
N ARG A 361 4.71 34.11 -43.98
CA ARG A 361 4.14 34.96 -45.04
C ARG A 361 4.52 36.44 -44.90
N PHE A 362 4.72 36.91 -43.67
CA PHE A 362 5.12 38.29 -43.39
C PHE A 362 6.63 38.45 -43.15
N ARG A 363 7.42 37.38 -43.14
CA ARG A 363 8.87 37.39 -42.85
C ARG A 363 9.65 38.40 -43.69
N HIS A 364 9.31 38.50 -44.97
CA HIS A 364 9.98 39.40 -45.93
C HIS A 364 9.30 40.77 -46.07
N ARG A 365 8.18 41.02 -45.37
CA ARG A 365 7.38 42.26 -45.47
C ARG A 365 7.65 43.26 -44.35
N ILE A 366 8.37 42.85 -43.30
CA ILE A 366 8.68 43.66 -42.12
C ILE A 366 10.16 43.54 -41.76
N ASP A 367 10.70 44.55 -41.07
CA ASP A 367 12.07 44.50 -40.55
C ASP A 367 12.20 43.53 -39.37
N GLU A 368 13.43 43.10 -39.07
CA GLU A 368 13.73 42.07 -38.07
C GLU A 368 13.16 42.40 -36.68
N LYS A 369 13.25 43.67 -36.27
CA LYS A 369 12.78 44.12 -34.96
C LYS A 369 11.26 44.09 -34.87
N SER A 370 10.57 44.44 -35.94
CA SER A 370 9.11 44.31 -36.04
C SER A 370 8.68 42.84 -36.10
N PHE A 371 9.46 41.98 -36.76
CA PHE A 371 9.19 40.54 -36.82
C PHE A 371 9.21 39.91 -35.42
N GLU A 372 10.25 40.15 -34.63
CA GLU A 372 10.34 39.67 -33.24
C GLU A 372 9.16 40.15 -32.38
N ALA A 373 8.74 41.41 -32.55
CA ALA A 373 7.60 41.96 -31.82
C ALA A 373 6.27 41.30 -32.19
N VAL A 374 6.05 41.02 -33.48
CA VAL A 374 4.87 40.32 -33.99
C VAL A 374 4.87 38.85 -33.58
N GLU A 375 6.02 38.19 -33.58
CA GLU A 375 6.17 36.82 -33.09
C GLU A 375 5.76 36.73 -31.61
N LEU A 376 6.30 37.63 -30.77
CA LEU A 376 5.97 37.69 -29.35
C LEU A 376 4.47 37.99 -29.12
N LEU A 377 3.90 38.92 -29.89
CA LEU A 377 2.49 39.29 -29.80
C LEU A 377 1.56 38.12 -30.15
N THR A 378 1.80 37.50 -31.30
CA THR A 378 0.99 36.36 -31.79
C THR A 378 1.08 35.17 -30.85
N HIS A 379 2.27 34.86 -30.34
CA HIS A 379 2.46 33.81 -29.34
C HIS A 379 1.66 34.10 -28.06
N ARG A 380 1.71 35.34 -27.55
CA ARG A 380 0.93 35.76 -26.36
C ARG A 380 -0.58 35.68 -26.58
N ILE A 381 -1.07 36.05 -27.76
CA ILE A 381 -2.49 35.93 -28.13
C ILE A 381 -2.90 34.45 -28.13
N LEU A 382 -2.12 33.60 -28.80
CA LEU A 382 -2.36 32.15 -28.86
C LEU A 382 -2.41 31.53 -27.46
N GLN A 383 -1.44 31.86 -26.58
CA GLN A 383 -1.46 31.39 -25.20
C GLN A 383 -2.70 31.88 -24.43
N LYS A 384 -3.12 33.14 -24.60
CA LYS A 384 -4.32 33.69 -23.92
C LYS A 384 -5.62 33.04 -24.39
N ILE A 385 -5.72 32.64 -25.65
CA ILE A 385 -6.90 31.95 -26.20
C ILE A 385 -6.94 30.49 -25.75
N LEU A 386 -5.82 29.79 -25.84
CA LEU A 386 -5.79 28.35 -25.56
C LEU A 386 -5.83 28.06 -24.05
N HIS A 387 -5.15 28.85 -23.21
CA HIS A 387 -4.97 28.51 -21.79
C HIS A 387 -6.30 28.34 -21.02
N PRO A 388 -7.31 29.22 -21.13
CA PRO A 388 -8.61 29.04 -20.46
C PRO A 388 -9.36 27.80 -20.94
N THR A 389 -9.37 27.56 -22.25
CA THR A 389 -10.08 26.44 -22.89
C THR A 389 -9.46 25.10 -22.50
N MET A 390 -8.12 25.00 -22.55
CA MET A 390 -7.37 23.82 -22.11
C MET A 390 -7.54 23.56 -20.62
N ARG A 391 -7.59 24.62 -19.79
CA ARG A 391 -7.85 24.49 -18.36
C ARG A 391 -9.25 23.95 -18.11
N SER A 392 -10.27 24.49 -18.78
CA SER A 392 -11.66 24.05 -18.64
C SER A 392 -11.82 22.56 -18.94
N LEU A 393 -11.18 22.08 -20.01
CA LEU A 393 -11.18 20.66 -20.41
C LEU A 393 -10.54 19.72 -19.37
N ARG A 394 -9.53 20.21 -18.64
CA ARG A 394 -8.91 19.45 -17.55
C ARG A 394 -9.70 19.49 -16.25
N THR A 395 -10.58 20.47 -16.07
CA THR A 395 -11.30 20.71 -14.80
C THR A 395 -12.79 20.37 -14.84
N GLN A 396 -13.42 20.22 -16.00
CA GLN A 396 -14.81 19.77 -16.13
C GLN A 396 -14.87 18.24 -16.01
N THR A 397 -14.86 17.73 -14.78
CA THR A 397 -14.58 16.29 -14.54
C THR A 397 -15.47 15.65 -13.49
N HIS A 398 -16.73 16.06 -13.36
CA HIS A 398 -17.70 15.31 -12.54
C HIS A 398 -18.49 14.26 -13.33
N ASP A 399 -18.54 14.36 -14.67
CA ASP A 399 -19.19 13.39 -15.54
C ASP A 399 -18.30 13.03 -16.74
N VAL A 400 -17.91 11.76 -16.81
CA VAL A 400 -17.06 11.20 -17.88
C VAL A 400 -17.76 11.28 -19.23
N THR A 401 -19.09 11.15 -19.25
CA THR A 401 -19.91 11.24 -20.46
C THR A 401 -19.82 12.64 -21.06
N SER A 402 -19.95 13.65 -20.21
CA SER A 402 -19.82 15.06 -20.60
C SER A 402 -18.42 15.40 -21.12
N LEU A 403 -17.36 14.86 -20.49
CA LEU A 403 -15.99 15.07 -20.96
C LEU A 403 -15.78 14.44 -22.34
N ASN A 404 -16.22 13.21 -22.55
CA ASN A 404 -16.05 12.51 -23.84
C ASN A 404 -16.83 13.18 -24.96
N MET A 405 -18.06 13.62 -24.71
CA MET A 405 -18.81 14.43 -25.67
C MET A 405 -18.10 15.74 -25.98
N THR A 406 -17.56 16.43 -24.97
CA THR A 406 -16.82 17.69 -25.18
C THR A 406 -15.56 17.46 -26.01
N VAL A 407 -14.80 16.39 -25.72
CA VAL A 407 -13.62 16.01 -26.49
C VAL A 407 -13.98 15.69 -27.94
N GLN A 408 -15.07 14.96 -28.17
CA GLN A 408 -15.54 14.65 -29.53
C GLN A 408 -15.95 15.91 -30.29
N VAL A 409 -16.76 16.78 -29.68
CA VAL A 409 -17.16 18.06 -30.28
C VAL A 409 -15.94 18.92 -30.61
N LEU A 410 -14.93 18.96 -29.75
CA LEU A 410 -13.70 19.71 -30.03
C LEU A 410 -12.89 19.10 -31.18
N ARG A 411 -12.85 17.77 -31.31
CA ARG A 411 -12.22 17.11 -32.45
C ARG A 411 -12.92 17.44 -33.76
N GLU A 412 -14.25 17.53 -33.74
CA GLU A 412 -15.05 17.92 -34.91
C GLU A 412 -14.90 19.42 -35.23
N VAL A 413 -15.07 20.31 -34.23
CA VAL A 413 -14.98 21.77 -34.41
C VAL A 413 -13.60 22.22 -34.87
N PHE A 414 -12.54 21.59 -34.34
CA PHE A 414 -11.17 21.89 -34.74
C PHE A 414 -10.64 20.97 -35.82
N ASP A 415 -11.46 20.10 -36.41
CA ASP A 415 -11.10 19.23 -37.52
C ASP A 415 -9.77 18.52 -37.26
N LEU A 416 -9.78 17.72 -36.19
CA LEU A 416 -8.65 16.93 -35.68
C LEU A 416 -8.80 15.44 -35.99
N ASN A 417 -9.81 15.10 -36.79
CA ASN A 417 -10.21 13.75 -37.16
C ASN A 417 -9.56 13.31 -38.49
N ASP A 418 -8.28 13.61 -38.72
CA ASP A 418 -7.59 13.13 -39.93
C ASP A 418 -6.30 12.38 -39.60
N GLU A 419 -6.35 11.07 -39.85
CA GLU A 419 -5.25 10.29 -40.41
C GLU A 419 -5.34 10.37 -41.96
N ALA A 420 -5.27 11.57 -42.53
CA ALA A 420 -5.06 11.73 -43.96
C ALA A 420 -3.94 12.77 -44.17
N PRO A 421 -2.87 12.45 -44.91
CA PRO A 421 -1.90 13.46 -45.30
C PRO A 421 -2.59 14.46 -46.22
N ASP A 422 -2.49 15.75 -45.89
CA ASP A 422 -2.89 16.87 -46.75
C ASP A 422 -2.34 16.64 -48.17
N THR A 423 -3.20 16.19 -49.10
CA THR A 423 -2.92 16.25 -50.52
C THR A 423 -3.22 17.65 -51.01
N ASP A 424 -2.17 18.30 -51.51
CA ASP A 424 -2.14 19.44 -52.43
C ASP A 424 -3.48 20.11 -52.75
N ASP A 425 -3.58 21.40 -52.43
CA ASP A 425 -4.40 22.33 -53.21
C ASP A 425 -3.51 23.46 -53.75
N HIS A 426 -2.77 23.10 -54.80
CA HIS A 426 -2.30 24.04 -55.81
C HIS A 426 -3.48 24.42 -56.68
N HIS A 427 -4.05 25.62 -56.50
CA HIS A 427 -4.68 26.32 -57.62
C HIS A 427 -4.40 27.83 -57.57
N ALA A 428 -3.70 28.25 -58.62
CA ALA A 428 -3.41 29.61 -58.99
C ALA A 428 -4.66 30.30 -59.56
N ASP A 429 -4.78 31.61 -59.33
CA ASP A 429 -5.36 32.54 -60.31
C ASP A 429 -5.00 33.99 -59.92
N GLU A 430 -4.11 34.63 -60.69
CA GLU A 430 -4.23 36.05 -61.01
C GLU A 430 -3.72 36.28 -62.46
N PRO A 431 -4.45 37.05 -63.29
CA PRO A 431 -4.25 37.09 -64.74
C PRO A 431 -3.17 38.08 -65.18
N SER A 432 -2.47 37.73 -66.25
CA SER A 432 -1.53 38.59 -66.98
C SER A 432 -2.25 39.72 -67.73
N PRO A 433 -1.69 40.95 -67.81
CA PRO A 433 -2.24 42.00 -68.66
C PRO A 433 -1.87 41.74 -70.12
N GLY A 434 -2.90 41.58 -70.96
CA GLY A 434 -2.77 41.47 -72.41
C GLY A 434 -2.24 42.76 -73.03
N LYS A 435 -1.22 42.60 -73.89
CA LYS A 435 -0.98 43.50 -75.01
C LYS A 435 -1.91 43.08 -76.13
N ASP A 436 -2.71 44.01 -76.65
CA ASP A 436 -3.22 43.93 -78.01
C ASP A 436 -2.75 45.14 -78.80
N ASN A 437 -2.30 44.82 -80.01
CA ASN A 437 -1.77 45.68 -81.06
C ASN A 437 -2.86 46.51 -81.74
N ASP A 438 -2.46 47.65 -82.33
CA ASP A 438 -2.41 47.91 -83.79
C ASP A 438 -2.70 49.38 -84.12
N GLN A 439 -1.68 50.11 -84.59
CA GLN A 439 -1.65 50.91 -85.82
C GLN A 439 -0.27 51.54 -86.06
#